data_AF-A0A7S0H4R4-F1
#
_entry.id   AF-A0A7S0H4R4-F1
#
_cell.length_a   1.000
_cell.length_b   1.000
_cell.length_c   1.000
_cell.angle_alpha   90.00
_cell.angle_beta   90.00
_cell.angle_gamma   90.00
#
_symmetry.space_group_name_H-M   'P 1'
#
loop_
_entity.id
_entity.type
_entity.pdbx_description
1 polymer ?
#
loop_
_entity_poly.entity_id
_entity_poly.type
_entity_poly.pdbx_seq_one_letter_code
_entity_poly.pdbx_strand_id
1 'polypeptide(L)'
;GDVGLYEFELSLYALFTLLSEARLPPARQKTFNALLGDSLLAAQLSSSPAAQPATGSAVPLKRVEAGLEALLQTLQRAGYLAGFKIDNSDADEALWAQRSELSTTRYTITLANPASLRAATQLNAASGGRVTPGLAVPLLLAYLRASGVTVLQQSEYFLDDEYKPNPIAYNPSSLVVELELSPVPPVASARPPPGFGYGS
;
A
#
# COMPACT_ATOMS: atom_id res chain seq x y z
N GLY A 1 4.24 30.44 0.13
CA GLY A 1 3.12 30.54 1.08
C GLY A 1 2.14 29.43 0.74
N ASP A 2 1.40 28.93 1.73
CA ASP A 2 0.41 27.83 1.69
C ASP A 2 0.84 26.40 2.03
N VAL A 3 2.13 26.06 2.07
CA VAL A 3 2.56 24.69 2.43
C VAL A 3 2.07 24.27 3.83
N GLY A 4 2.06 25.19 4.79
CA GLY A 4 1.65 24.90 6.18
C GLY A 4 0.14 24.74 6.42
N LEU A 5 -0.72 25.22 5.51
CA LEU A 5 -2.18 25.05 5.63
C LEU A 5 -2.61 23.66 5.14
N TYR A 6 -1.98 23.16 4.07
CA TYR A 6 -2.18 21.79 3.58
C TYR A 6 -1.70 20.74 4.60
N GLU A 7 -0.58 20.96 5.27
CA GLU A 7 -0.08 20.04 6.33
C GLU A 7 -1.07 19.91 7.50
N PHE A 8 -1.74 21.00 7.89
CA PHE A 8 -2.73 21.01 8.98
C PHE A 8 -4.03 20.28 8.61
N GLU A 9 -4.58 20.55 7.42
CA GLU A 9 -5.84 19.93 6.95
C GLU A 9 -5.68 18.42 6.69
N LEU A 10 -4.51 17.98 6.21
CA LEU A 10 -4.25 16.58 5.91
C LEU A 10 -3.89 15.74 7.13
N SER A 11 -3.25 16.35 8.14
CA SER A 11 -3.11 15.72 9.46
C SER A 11 -4.48 15.46 10.10
N LEU A 12 -5.41 16.39 9.92
CA LEU A 12 -6.82 16.26 10.32
C LEU A 12 -7.56 15.18 9.52
N TYR A 13 -7.34 15.07 8.21
CA TYR A 13 -7.92 14.00 7.40
C TYR A 13 -7.37 12.64 7.79
N ALA A 14 -6.05 12.51 7.95
CA ALA A 14 -5.42 11.29 8.45
C ALA A 14 -5.97 10.92 9.84
N LEU A 15 -6.13 11.89 10.73
CA LEU A 15 -6.76 11.75 12.05
C LEU A 15 -8.22 11.29 11.96
N PHE A 16 -9.00 11.82 11.01
CA PHE A 16 -10.39 11.41 10.81
C PHE A 16 -10.50 9.99 10.25
N THR A 17 -9.61 9.63 9.32
CA THR A 17 -9.49 8.27 8.78
C THR A 17 -9.09 7.30 9.88
N LEU A 18 -8.07 7.64 10.68
CA LEU A 18 -7.64 6.94 11.89
C LEU A 18 -8.81 6.66 12.87
N LEU A 19 -9.58 7.70 13.18
CA LEU A 19 -10.72 7.60 14.12
C LEU A 19 -11.90 6.81 13.55
N SER A 20 -12.12 6.89 12.24
CA SER A 20 -13.20 6.12 11.57
C SER A 20 -12.84 4.65 11.44
N GLU A 21 -11.57 4.31 11.13
CA GLU A 21 -11.07 2.93 11.09
C GLU A 21 -11.09 2.23 12.45
N ALA A 22 -10.74 2.95 13.52
CA ALA A 22 -10.79 2.44 14.89
C ALA A 22 -12.19 2.00 15.33
N ARG A 23 -13.26 2.45 14.65
CA ARG A 23 -14.65 2.07 14.92
C ARG A 23 -15.25 1.11 13.90
N LEU A 24 -14.54 0.78 12.83
CA LEU A 24 -15.02 -0.15 11.81
C LEU A 24 -14.70 -1.60 12.21
N PRO A 25 -15.65 -2.54 12.05
CA PRO A 25 -15.36 -3.97 12.15
C PRO A 25 -14.26 -4.37 11.15
N PRO A 26 -13.36 -5.32 11.49
CA PRO A 26 -12.25 -5.72 10.61
C PRO A 26 -12.66 -6.09 9.19
N ALA A 27 -13.81 -6.75 9.02
CA ALA A 27 -14.35 -7.12 7.71
C ALA A 27 -14.69 -5.91 6.82
N ARG A 28 -15.01 -4.74 7.41
CA ARG A 28 -15.32 -3.51 6.67
C ARG A 28 -14.10 -2.63 6.41
N GLN A 29 -13.03 -2.79 7.18
CA GLN A 29 -11.77 -2.04 7.01
C GLN A 29 -11.16 -2.31 5.63
N LYS A 30 -11.14 -3.57 5.15
CA LYS A 30 -10.62 -3.91 3.83
C LYS A 30 -11.36 -3.20 2.68
N THR A 31 -12.69 -3.19 2.74
CA THR A 31 -13.53 -2.54 1.73
C THR A 31 -13.38 -1.02 1.79
N PHE A 32 -13.34 -0.45 2.99
CA PHE A 32 -13.11 0.98 3.19
C PHE A 32 -11.75 1.41 2.64
N ASN A 33 -10.68 0.69 2.95
CA ASN A 33 -9.33 0.98 2.45
C ASN A 33 -9.25 0.86 0.93
N ALA A 34 -9.93 -0.11 0.32
CA ALA A 34 -10.01 -0.20 -1.13
C ALA A 34 -10.68 1.04 -1.74
N LEU A 35 -11.83 1.48 -1.20
CA LEU A 35 -12.54 2.67 -1.68
C LEU A 35 -11.74 3.95 -1.47
N LEU A 36 -11.05 4.07 -0.33
CA LEU A 36 -10.18 5.19 -0.03
C LEU A 36 -9.02 5.26 -1.03
N GLY A 37 -8.37 4.13 -1.29
CA GLY A 37 -7.30 4.02 -2.29
C GLY A 37 -7.75 4.43 -3.69
N ASP A 38 -8.91 3.93 -4.13
CA ASP A 38 -9.47 4.25 -5.45
C ASP A 38 -9.82 5.74 -5.57
N SER A 39 -10.36 6.34 -4.50
CA SER A 39 -10.71 7.77 -4.44
C SER A 39 -9.46 8.66 -4.46
N LEU A 40 -8.44 8.30 -3.68
CA LEU A 40 -7.16 9.01 -3.66
C LEU A 40 -6.45 8.93 -5.01
N LEU A 41 -6.48 7.74 -5.64
CA LEU A 41 -5.91 7.55 -6.97
C LEU A 41 -6.63 8.43 -8.00
N ALA A 42 -7.96 8.44 -8.03
CA ALA A 42 -8.71 9.29 -8.96
C ALA A 42 -8.39 10.80 -8.81
N ALA A 43 -8.28 11.28 -7.56
CA ALA A 43 -7.86 12.65 -7.28
C ALA A 43 -6.42 12.92 -7.77
N GLN A 44 -5.51 11.97 -7.57
CA GLN A 44 -4.10 12.07 -7.95
C GLN A 44 -3.89 12.02 -9.47
N LEU A 45 -4.66 11.21 -10.19
CA LEU A 45 -4.59 11.11 -11.65
C LEU A 45 -5.08 12.37 -12.34
N SER A 46 -5.94 13.14 -11.67
CA SER A 46 -6.38 14.45 -12.14
C SER A 46 -5.26 15.50 -12.08
N SER A 47 -4.23 15.28 -11.24
CA SER A 47 -3.12 16.21 -11.02
C SER A 47 -1.76 15.75 -11.56
N SER A 48 -1.58 14.45 -11.87
CA SER A 48 -0.30 13.89 -12.35
C SER A 48 -0.48 12.83 -13.45
N PRO A 49 -0.21 13.16 -14.74
CA PRO A 49 -0.29 12.21 -15.85
C PRO A 49 0.75 11.09 -15.78
N ALA A 50 1.90 11.32 -15.13
CA ALA A 50 2.99 10.35 -15.01
C ALA A 50 2.66 9.17 -14.08
N ALA A 51 1.66 9.35 -13.21
CA ALA A 51 1.18 8.33 -12.28
C ALA A 51 0.03 7.48 -12.87
N GLN A 52 -0.30 7.64 -14.16
CA GLN A 52 -1.38 6.87 -14.77
C GLN A 52 -1.11 5.36 -14.70
N PRO A 53 -2.09 4.57 -14.24
CA PRO A 53 -1.98 3.12 -14.26
C PRO A 53 -1.75 2.66 -15.69
N ALA A 54 -0.79 1.77 -15.88
CA ALA A 54 -0.58 1.17 -17.18
C ALA A 54 -1.75 0.23 -17.47
N THR A 55 -2.49 0.50 -18.54
CA THR A 55 -3.66 -0.31 -18.92
C THR A 55 -3.33 -1.19 -20.12
N GLY A 56 -3.83 -2.43 -20.12
CA GLY A 56 -3.60 -3.40 -21.20
C GLY A 56 -3.51 -4.83 -20.69
N SER A 57 -3.55 -5.81 -21.61
CA SER A 57 -3.49 -7.23 -21.25
C SER A 57 -2.09 -7.67 -20.79
N ALA A 58 -1.02 -6.98 -21.19
CA ALA A 58 0.35 -7.32 -20.84
C ALA A 58 1.13 -6.05 -20.46
N VAL A 59 1.06 -5.68 -19.19
CA VAL A 59 1.77 -4.50 -18.67
C VAL A 59 3.20 -4.88 -18.29
N PRO A 60 4.24 -4.22 -18.87
CA PRO A 60 5.63 -4.44 -18.48
C PRO A 60 5.87 -4.07 -17.02
N LEU A 61 6.72 -4.82 -16.33
CA LEU A 61 7.00 -4.61 -14.91
C LEU A 61 7.63 -3.24 -14.67
N LYS A 62 8.61 -2.85 -15.51
CA LYS A 62 9.20 -1.50 -15.51
C LYS A 62 8.20 -0.35 -15.60
N ARG A 63 7.06 -0.56 -16.29
CA ARG A 63 6.01 0.46 -16.40
C ARG A 63 5.23 0.61 -15.09
N VAL A 64 4.99 -0.50 -14.39
CA VAL A 64 4.38 -0.50 -13.06
C VAL A 64 5.31 0.21 -12.07
N GLU A 65 6.61 -0.12 -12.09
CA GLU A 65 7.63 0.50 -11.24
C GLU A 65 7.70 2.01 -11.42
N ALA A 66 7.78 2.48 -12.67
CA ALA A 66 7.87 3.90 -12.96
C ALA A 66 6.64 4.68 -12.43
N GLY A 67 5.44 4.11 -12.49
CA GLY A 67 4.25 4.76 -11.95
C GLY A 67 4.16 4.69 -10.42
N LEU A 68 4.60 3.59 -9.79
CA LEU A 68 4.78 3.53 -8.33
C LEU A 68 5.75 4.61 -7.86
N GLU A 69 6.88 4.76 -8.54
CA GLU A 69 7.87 5.79 -8.22
C GLU A 69 7.26 7.19 -8.39
N ALA A 70 6.55 7.45 -9.49
CA ALA A 70 5.89 8.74 -9.72
C ALA A 70 4.83 9.08 -8.64
N LEU A 71 4.09 8.08 -8.16
CA LEU A 71 3.15 8.25 -7.04
C LEU A 71 3.88 8.61 -5.75
N LEU A 72 4.92 7.86 -5.40
CA LEU A 72 5.70 8.10 -4.18
C LEU A 72 6.43 9.45 -4.22
N GLN A 73 6.99 9.84 -5.37
CA GLN A 73 7.57 11.17 -5.57
C GLN A 73 6.53 12.27 -5.37
N THR A 74 5.29 12.06 -5.81
CA THR A 74 4.24 13.07 -5.61
C THR A 74 3.85 13.17 -4.13
N LEU A 75 3.73 12.03 -3.44
CA LEU A 75 3.50 12.00 -2.00
C LEU A 75 4.63 12.72 -1.24
N GLN A 76 5.89 12.52 -1.65
CA GLN A 76 7.03 13.22 -1.07
C GLN A 76 6.94 14.74 -1.28
N ARG A 77 6.68 15.18 -2.52
CA ARG A 77 6.56 16.62 -2.86
C ARG A 77 5.41 17.30 -2.12
N ALA A 78 4.33 16.57 -1.88
CA ALA A 78 3.19 17.06 -1.12
C ALA A 78 3.37 16.94 0.41
N GLY A 79 4.53 16.49 0.90
CA GLY A 79 4.85 16.43 2.33
C GLY A 79 4.25 15.25 3.09
N TYR A 80 3.66 14.26 2.39
CA TYR A 80 3.08 13.07 3.03
C TYR A 80 4.11 12.10 3.56
N LEU A 81 5.33 12.15 3.04
CA LEU A 81 6.48 11.35 3.46
C LEU A 81 7.76 12.15 3.27
N ALA A 82 8.72 11.97 4.16
CA ALA A 82 10.01 12.64 4.09
C ALA A 82 10.87 12.06 2.95
N GLY A 83 10.70 10.77 2.66
CA GLY A 83 11.39 10.06 1.60
C GLY A 83 10.85 8.65 1.42
N PHE A 84 11.31 7.96 0.38
CA PHE A 84 10.93 6.58 0.12
C PHE A 84 12.09 5.81 -0.54
N LYS A 85 12.01 4.49 -0.46
CA LYS A 85 12.88 3.55 -1.19
C LYS A 85 12.03 2.41 -1.73
N ILE A 86 12.27 2.00 -2.97
CA ILE A 86 11.72 0.77 -3.54
C ILE A 86 12.87 -0.20 -3.71
N ASP A 87 12.73 -1.40 -3.16
CA ASP A 87 13.60 -2.55 -3.43
C ASP A 87 12.82 -3.58 -4.23
N ASN A 88 13.36 -3.90 -5.40
CA ASN A 88 12.81 -4.81 -6.40
C ASN A 88 13.90 -5.79 -6.86
N SER A 89 14.86 -6.13 -5.98
CA SER A 89 15.97 -7.02 -6.32
C SER A 89 15.53 -8.41 -6.82
N ASP A 90 14.33 -8.86 -6.43
CA ASP A 90 13.70 -10.10 -6.90
C ASP A 90 12.95 -9.96 -8.24
N ALA A 91 12.86 -8.75 -8.81
CA ALA A 91 12.09 -8.48 -10.02
C ALA A 91 12.80 -8.94 -11.30
N ASP A 92 12.18 -9.88 -12.00
CA ASP A 92 12.63 -10.37 -13.31
C ASP A 92 11.55 -10.09 -14.39
N GLU A 93 11.86 -9.17 -15.29
CA GLU A 93 10.99 -8.78 -16.41
C GLU A 93 10.75 -9.95 -17.40
N ALA A 94 11.74 -10.81 -17.61
CA ALA A 94 11.60 -11.97 -18.50
C ALA A 94 10.67 -13.02 -17.90
N LEU A 95 10.77 -13.25 -16.59
CA LEU A 95 9.84 -14.11 -15.86
C LEU A 95 8.43 -13.52 -15.82
N TRP A 96 8.31 -12.21 -15.56
CA TRP A 96 7.05 -11.47 -15.56
C TRP A 96 6.31 -11.56 -16.90
N ALA A 97 7.05 -11.45 -18.01
CA ALA A 97 6.51 -11.55 -19.36
C ALA A 97 5.93 -12.94 -19.70
N GLN A 98 6.29 -14.00 -18.95
CA GLN A 98 5.71 -15.35 -19.12
C GLN A 98 4.25 -15.43 -18.66
N ARG A 99 3.80 -14.47 -17.83
CA ARG A 99 2.41 -14.36 -17.36
C ARG A 99 1.85 -15.67 -16.78
N SER A 100 2.66 -16.34 -15.98
CA SER A 100 2.25 -17.56 -15.28
C SER A 100 2.01 -17.28 -13.80
N GLU A 101 1.35 -18.21 -13.09
CA GLU A 101 1.21 -18.12 -11.63
C GLU A 101 2.56 -18.22 -10.90
N LEU A 102 3.59 -18.76 -11.57
CA LEU A 102 4.94 -18.85 -11.06
C LEU A 102 5.75 -17.57 -11.31
N SER A 103 5.20 -16.63 -12.08
CA SER A 103 5.83 -15.35 -12.43
C SER A 103 5.62 -14.32 -11.33
N THR A 104 5.87 -14.68 -10.07
CA THR A 104 5.74 -13.77 -8.93
C THR A 104 7.03 -12.98 -8.69
N THR A 105 6.89 -11.80 -8.11
CA THR A 105 8.02 -10.95 -7.72
C THR A 105 7.72 -10.25 -6.41
N ARG A 106 8.77 -10.00 -5.62
CA ARG A 106 8.65 -9.30 -4.34
C ARG A 106 9.10 -7.86 -4.47
N TYR A 107 8.34 -6.99 -3.83
CA TYR A 107 8.64 -5.57 -3.71
C TYR A 107 8.65 -5.19 -2.24
N THR A 108 9.71 -4.51 -1.83
CA THR A 108 9.80 -3.91 -0.50
C THR A 108 9.84 -2.40 -0.64
N ILE A 109 8.78 -1.74 -0.19
CA ILE A 109 8.63 -0.28 -0.24
C ILE A 109 8.82 0.27 1.17
N THR A 110 9.86 1.07 1.37
CA THR A 110 10.10 1.78 2.63
C THR A 110 9.63 3.22 2.50
N LEU A 111 8.78 3.67 3.42
CA LEU A 111 8.25 5.02 3.50
C LEU A 111 8.81 5.68 4.77
N ALA A 112 9.62 6.72 4.59
CA ALA A 112 10.22 7.47 5.69
C ALA A 112 9.28 8.55 6.19
N ASN A 113 9.07 8.56 7.50
CA ASN A 113 8.26 9.48 8.29
C ASN A 113 6.89 9.82 7.66
N PRO A 114 6.07 8.82 7.29
CA PRO A 114 4.80 9.11 6.66
C PRO A 114 3.87 9.85 7.63
N ALA A 115 3.14 10.85 7.13
CA ALA A 115 2.25 11.70 7.93
C ALA A 115 1.22 10.88 8.74
N SER A 116 0.77 9.77 8.18
CA SER A 116 -0.15 8.83 8.84
C SER A 116 0.50 8.09 10.02
N LEU A 117 1.79 7.73 9.94
CA LEU A 117 2.54 7.19 11.07
C LEU A 117 2.71 8.24 12.17
N ARG A 118 3.03 9.49 11.83
CA ARG A 118 3.10 10.60 12.79
C ARG A 118 1.78 10.83 13.53
N ALA A 119 0.66 10.79 12.80
CA ALA A 119 -0.66 10.92 13.41
C ALA A 119 -1.01 9.70 14.30
N ALA A 120 -0.67 8.49 13.85
CA ALA A 120 -0.86 7.27 14.62
C ALA A 120 -0.03 7.27 15.93
N THR A 121 1.23 7.67 15.90
CA THR A 121 2.08 7.74 17.10
C THR A 121 1.56 8.76 18.11
N GLN A 122 1.11 9.93 17.66
CA GLN A 122 0.48 10.93 18.52
C GLN A 122 -0.81 10.42 19.19
N LEU A 123 -1.66 9.73 18.43
CA LEU A 123 -2.89 9.13 18.97
C LEU A 123 -2.61 8.00 19.96
N ASN A 124 -1.68 7.10 19.64
CA ASN A 124 -1.33 5.98 20.49
C ASN A 124 -0.70 6.45 21.80
N ALA A 125 0.11 7.52 21.76
CA ALA A 125 0.62 8.18 22.97
C ALA A 125 -0.50 8.76 23.84
N ALA A 126 -1.57 9.29 23.25
CA ALA A 126 -2.69 9.89 23.97
C ALA A 126 -3.73 8.87 24.50
N SER A 127 -3.87 7.72 23.86
CA SER A 127 -5.00 6.79 24.10
C SER A 127 -4.60 5.36 24.50
N GLY A 128 -3.30 5.04 24.55
CA GLY A 128 -2.80 3.70 24.91
C GLY A 128 -3.20 2.59 23.92
N GLY A 129 -3.82 2.97 22.80
CA GLY A 129 -4.29 2.06 21.76
C GLY A 129 -3.22 1.72 20.71
N ARG A 130 -3.54 0.74 19.87
CA ARG A 130 -2.82 0.42 18.62
C ARG A 130 -3.68 0.90 17.45
N VAL A 131 -3.63 2.18 17.14
CA VAL A 131 -4.22 2.72 15.91
C VAL A 131 -3.13 2.72 14.84
N THR A 132 -3.38 2.05 13.72
CA THR A 132 -2.46 2.00 12.56
C THR A 132 -3.22 1.99 11.26
N PRO A 133 -3.16 3.10 10.52
CA PRO A 133 -3.47 3.18 9.11
C PRO A 133 -2.36 3.94 8.36
N GLY A 134 -2.01 3.44 7.18
CA GLY A 134 -1.19 4.17 6.22
C GLY A 134 -2.07 4.69 5.09
N LEU A 135 -2.09 6.00 4.79
CA LEU A 135 -2.79 6.51 3.60
C LEU A 135 -2.06 6.12 2.29
N ALA A 136 -0.76 5.88 2.36
CA ALA A 136 0.07 5.50 1.23
C ALA A 136 -0.23 4.07 0.75
N VAL A 137 -0.50 3.14 1.67
CA VAL A 137 -0.69 1.71 1.32
C VAL A 137 -1.95 1.50 0.46
N PRO A 138 -3.14 2.00 0.83
CA PRO A 138 -4.33 1.96 -0.02
C PRO A 138 -4.12 2.53 -1.42
N LEU A 139 -3.39 3.65 -1.54
CA LEU A 139 -3.09 4.27 -2.82
C LEU A 139 -2.19 3.39 -3.70
N LEU A 140 -1.14 2.80 -3.11
CA LEU A 140 -0.24 1.87 -3.82
C LEU A 140 -1.00 0.63 -4.31
N LEU A 141 -1.85 0.05 -3.45
CA LEU A 141 -2.67 -1.11 -3.80
C LEU A 141 -3.71 -0.79 -4.88
N ALA A 142 -4.33 0.39 -4.83
CA ALA A 142 -5.25 0.85 -5.86
C ALA A 142 -4.55 1.03 -7.21
N TYR A 143 -3.34 1.62 -7.21
CA TYR A 143 -2.53 1.76 -8.42
C TYR A 143 -2.16 0.41 -9.05
N LEU A 144 -1.70 -0.54 -8.22
CA LEU A 144 -1.35 -1.90 -8.67
C LEU A 144 -2.57 -2.60 -9.29
N ARG A 145 -3.72 -2.55 -8.60
CA ARG A 145 -4.97 -3.11 -9.10
C ARG A 145 -5.41 -2.46 -10.41
N ALA A 146 -5.35 -1.14 -10.50
CA ALA A 146 -5.69 -0.40 -11.71
C ALA A 146 -4.72 -0.70 -12.88
N SER A 147 -3.49 -1.09 -12.57
CA SER A 147 -2.48 -1.54 -13.53
C SER A 147 -2.62 -3.02 -13.92
N GLY A 148 -3.67 -3.70 -13.43
CA GLY A 148 -3.90 -5.12 -13.69
C GLY A 148 -2.96 -6.06 -12.93
N VAL A 149 -2.21 -5.56 -11.96
CA VAL A 149 -1.31 -6.34 -11.11
C VAL A 149 -2.08 -6.94 -9.95
N THR A 150 -1.83 -8.21 -9.68
CA THR A 150 -2.43 -8.90 -8.53
C THR A 150 -1.45 -8.90 -7.36
N VAL A 151 -1.94 -8.50 -6.18
CA VAL A 151 -1.20 -8.58 -4.92
C VAL A 151 -1.59 -9.90 -4.24
N LEU A 152 -0.65 -10.82 -4.12
CA LEU A 152 -0.84 -12.14 -3.51
C LEU A 152 -0.67 -12.07 -1.98
N GLN A 153 0.32 -11.32 -1.52
CA GLN A 153 0.62 -11.11 -0.11
C GLN A 153 0.98 -9.65 0.16
N GLN A 154 0.64 -9.19 1.37
CA GLN A 154 0.94 -7.85 1.87
C GLN A 154 1.31 -7.96 3.35
N SER A 155 2.47 -7.42 3.72
CA SER A 155 2.92 -7.30 5.11
C SER A 155 3.39 -5.89 5.40
N GLU A 156 3.14 -5.41 6.61
CA GLU A 156 3.51 -4.06 7.05
C GLU A 156 4.34 -4.12 8.33
N TYR A 157 5.47 -3.44 8.33
CA TYR A 157 6.40 -3.37 9.45
C TYR A 157 6.72 -1.91 9.77
N PHE A 158 6.61 -1.54 11.04
CA PHE A 158 7.09 -0.24 11.51
C PHE A 158 8.53 -0.41 11.94
N LEU A 159 9.42 0.49 11.55
CA LEU A 159 10.82 0.51 11.95
C LEU A 159 11.15 1.82 12.67
N ASP A 160 11.96 1.69 13.72
CA ASP A 160 12.67 2.80 14.36
C ASP A 160 14.09 2.80 13.81
N ASP A 161 14.52 3.93 13.24
CA ASP A 161 15.86 4.06 12.67
C ASP A 161 16.95 4.04 13.76
N GLU A 162 16.58 4.23 15.03
CA GLU A 162 17.47 4.10 16.18
C GLU A 162 17.15 2.85 17.01
N TYR A 163 18.16 2.00 17.21
CA TYR A 163 18.03 0.90 18.16
C TYR A 163 17.88 1.44 19.59
N LYS A 164 16.81 1.01 20.27
CA LYS A 164 16.54 1.40 21.66
C LYS A 164 16.49 0.16 22.55
N PRO A 165 17.32 0.10 23.62
CA PRO A 165 17.32 -1.04 24.54
C PRO A 165 16.00 -1.23 25.28
N ASN A 166 15.26 -0.14 25.50
CA ASN A 166 13.96 -0.17 26.15
C ASN A 166 12.84 -0.17 25.09
N PRO A 167 12.01 -1.23 25.00
CA PRO A 167 10.91 -1.31 24.05
C PRO A 167 9.85 -0.19 24.21
N ILE A 168 9.75 0.42 25.39
CA ILE A 168 8.81 1.52 25.65
C ILE A 168 9.27 2.82 24.95
N ALA A 169 10.58 2.97 24.70
CA ALA A 169 11.13 4.13 24.00
C ALA A 169 11.03 4.02 22.48
N TYR A 170 10.51 2.88 21.98
CA TYR A 170 10.32 2.63 20.55
C TYR A 170 9.47 3.73 19.91
N ASN A 171 10.03 4.39 18.89
CA ASN A 171 9.38 5.47 18.18
C ASN A 171 9.56 5.26 16.68
N PRO A 172 8.61 4.59 16.01
CA PRO A 172 8.78 4.25 14.61
C PRO A 172 8.83 5.51 13.75
N SER A 173 9.87 5.59 12.92
CA SER A 173 10.10 6.66 11.96
C SER A 173 9.85 6.20 10.53
N SER A 174 9.76 4.89 10.28
CA SER A 174 9.62 4.32 8.94
C SER A 174 8.50 3.25 8.90
N LEU A 175 7.82 3.16 7.77
CA LEU A 175 6.87 2.09 7.44
C LEU A 175 7.41 1.30 6.25
N VAL A 176 7.63 0.01 6.43
CA VAL A 176 8.01 -0.94 5.38
C VAL A 176 6.78 -1.72 4.96
N VAL A 177 6.55 -1.77 3.66
CA VAL A 177 5.46 -2.51 3.02
C VAL A 177 6.08 -3.54 2.11
N GLU A 178 5.88 -4.82 2.43
CA GLU A 178 6.29 -5.93 1.59
C GLU A 178 5.09 -6.43 0.79
N LEU A 179 5.29 -6.55 -0.52
CA LEU A 179 4.26 -6.95 -1.47
C LEU A 179 4.77 -8.12 -2.32
N GLU A 180 3.98 -9.17 -2.41
CA GLU A 180 4.17 -10.22 -3.42
C GLU A 180 3.21 -9.96 -4.57
N LEU A 181 3.76 -9.73 -5.77
CA LEU A 181 3.02 -9.33 -6.96
C LEU A 181 2.98 -10.45 -8.00
N SER A 182 1.91 -10.49 -8.77
CA SER A 182 1.72 -11.40 -9.91
C SER A 182 1.10 -10.67 -11.12
N PRO A 183 1.52 -11.00 -12.36
CA PRO A 183 0.94 -10.47 -13.60
C PRO A 183 -0.42 -11.09 -13.95
N VAL A 184 -0.84 -12.11 -13.21
CA VAL A 184 -2.11 -12.82 -13.39
C VAL A 184 -2.83 -13.03 -12.05
N PRO A 185 -4.16 -12.99 -12.02
CA PRO A 185 -4.91 -13.35 -10.83
C PRO A 185 -4.68 -14.83 -10.48
N PRO A 186 -4.70 -15.21 -9.19
CA PRO A 186 -4.58 -16.61 -8.80
C PRO A 186 -5.74 -17.41 -9.41
N VAL A 187 -5.44 -18.56 -9.98
CA VAL A 187 -6.47 -19.52 -10.40
C VAL A 187 -7.18 -19.94 -9.13
N ALA A 188 -8.46 -19.58 -9.02
CA ALA A 188 -9.33 -20.12 -7.99
C ALA A 188 -9.26 -21.63 -8.11
N SER A 189 -8.68 -22.30 -7.11
CA SER A 189 -8.58 -23.75 -7.08
C SER A 189 -9.98 -24.29 -7.32
N ALA A 190 -10.22 -24.89 -8.48
CA ALA A 190 -11.50 -25.43 -8.84
C ALA A 190 -11.86 -26.43 -7.74
N ARG A 191 -12.88 -26.11 -6.94
CA ARG A 191 -13.48 -27.06 -6.02
C ARG A 191 -13.78 -28.30 -6.88
N PRO A 192 -13.25 -29.50 -6.58
CA PRO A 192 -13.62 -30.66 -7.36
C PRO A 192 -15.15 -30.74 -7.35
N PRO A 193 -15.79 -31.00 -8.51
CA PRO A 193 -17.24 -31.16 -8.54
C PRO A 193 -17.62 -32.19 -7.47
N PRO A 194 -18.72 -31.98 -6.71
CA PRO A 194 -19.13 -32.94 -5.71
C PRO A 194 -19.22 -34.30 -6.38
N GLY A 195 -18.36 -35.22 -5.93
CA GLY A 195 -18.26 -36.55 -6.48
C GLY A 195 -19.64 -37.20 -6.48
N PHE A 196 -20.04 -37.73 -7.62
CA PHE A 196 -21.15 -38.66 -7.70
C PHE A 196 -20.86 -39.80 -6.72
N GLY A 197 -21.59 -39.83 -5.60
CA GLY A 197 -21.65 -40.97 -4.73
C GLY A 197 -22.16 -42.14 -5.55
N TYR A 198 -21.29 -43.11 -5.84
CA TYR A 198 -21.74 -44.41 -6.27
C TYR A 198 -22.47 -45.05 -5.11
N GLY A 199 -23.79 -45.20 -5.28
CA GLY A 199 -24.61 -46.02 -4.43
C GLY A 199 -24.05 -47.44 -4.39
N SER A 200 -24.09 -48.03 -3.21
CA SER A 200 -24.00 -49.47 -2.99
C SER A 200 -25.30 -49.91 -2.34
#